data_AF-A0A9Q0ST62-F1
#
_entry.id   AF-A0A9Q0ST62-F1
#
_cell.length_a   1.000
_cell.length_b   1.000
_cell.length_c   1.000
_cell.angle_alpha   90.00
_cell.angle_beta   90.00
_cell.angle_gamma   90.00
#
_symmetry.space_group_name_H-M   'P 1'
#
loop_
_entity.id
_entity.type
_entity.pdbx_description
1 polymer ?
#
loop_
_entity_poly.entity_id
_entity_poly.type
_entity_poly.pdbx_seq_one_letter_code
_entity_poly.pdbx_strand_id
1 'polypeptide(L)'
;MGSLGNSSTGPTLGLLDLGGSSLQVVMEVHDGGRNDANLIRSKIGLFEHYILAFSLSSFGLNEAFDRSVAMLSHVQPGGGGNNERYEVRHPCLGLGFLRNYTCYVCDGINVPYQKNLSIQTHKNEFTNTHLVGDPDWEKCKRTARAAAVNLSSLDWSQPADLNNCKTGLSSYGSDTLNFIAGTHPSQRFHALSGFFAVYNMLDLAPIANLTKIWEKGQQMCSKSWSDSSSTSRNQNNIGKYCFRVPYMASLIEDALCLGDKEIVFGPGDLSWTLGASLVEVEKLWPSSADTTILSLKSKEVLYSSVLLFLLLLFISSIVYYSQIKLPMPGKKIPAVRLSLPSYIHPKLCPN
;
A
#
# COMPACT_ATOMS: atom_id res chain seq x y z
N MET A 1 -14.50 13.15 5.25
CA MET A 1 -13.26 13.91 4.97
C MET A 1 -13.27 15.18 5.81
N GLY A 2 -12.12 15.65 6.27
CA GLY A 2 -12.02 16.98 6.89
C GLY A 2 -12.15 18.10 5.84
N SER A 3 -12.55 19.30 6.26
CA SER A 3 -12.67 20.47 5.38
C SER A 3 -11.63 21.53 5.71
N LEU A 4 -10.77 21.86 4.75
CA LEU A 4 -9.96 23.09 4.82
C LEU A 4 -10.86 24.30 4.50
N GLY A 5 -10.71 25.39 5.25
CA GLY A 5 -11.33 26.69 4.93
C GLY A 5 -12.79 26.91 5.39
N ASN A 6 -13.39 26.01 6.17
CA ASN A 6 -14.67 26.26 6.85
C ASN A 6 -14.48 26.41 8.36
N SER A 7 -15.35 27.11 9.06
CA SER A 7 -15.30 27.35 10.52
C SER A 7 -15.64 26.13 11.38
N SER A 8 -15.45 24.93 10.84
CA SER A 8 -15.60 23.67 11.55
C SER A 8 -14.40 23.50 12.50
N THR A 9 -14.59 23.83 13.77
CA THR A 9 -13.67 23.51 14.87
C THR A 9 -13.73 22.01 15.24
N GLY A 10 -13.81 21.14 14.23
CA GLY A 10 -13.63 19.71 14.40
C GLY A 10 -12.14 19.39 14.53
N PRO A 11 -11.75 18.37 15.32
CA PRO A 11 -10.36 17.96 15.41
C PRO A 11 -9.85 17.51 14.04
N THR A 12 -8.58 17.78 13.76
CA THR A 12 -7.87 17.15 12.64
C THR A 12 -7.78 15.64 12.84
N LEU A 13 -7.39 14.93 11.79
CA LEU A 13 -7.26 13.48 11.78
C LEU A 13 -5.77 13.15 11.76
N GLY A 14 -5.33 12.23 12.61
CA GLY A 14 -3.96 11.72 12.55
C GLY A 14 -3.70 10.98 11.24
N LEU A 15 -2.44 10.84 10.87
CA LEU A 15 -2.02 10.20 9.62
C LEU A 15 -1.04 9.06 9.91
N LEU A 16 -1.28 7.91 9.30
CA LEU A 16 -0.38 6.78 9.25
C LEU A 16 -0.08 6.47 7.78
N ASP A 17 1.16 6.66 7.33
CA ASP A 17 1.57 6.32 5.96
C ASP A 17 2.64 5.21 6.02
N LEU A 18 2.47 4.14 5.23
CA LEU A 18 3.28 2.93 5.34
C LEU A 18 3.90 2.57 4.00
N GLY A 19 5.22 2.78 3.90
CA GLY A 19 6.02 2.50 2.71
C GLY A 19 6.62 1.10 2.67
N GLY A 20 7.56 0.91 1.74
CA GLY A 20 8.39 -0.29 1.68
C GLY A 20 9.46 -0.36 2.78
N SER A 21 9.99 0.81 3.18
CA SER A 21 11.13 0.99 4.10
C SER A 21 10.92 1.97 5.26
N SER A 22 9.69 2.44 5.46
CA SER A 22 9.38 3.34 6.58
C SER A 22 7.89 3.36 6.91
N LEU A 23 7.59 3.78 8.13
CA LEU A 23 6.28 4.21 8.61
C LEU A 23 6.36 5.69 8.98
N GLN A 24 5.41 6.50 8.53
CA GLN A 24 5.22 7.87 8.99
C GLN A 24 4.00 7.96 9.90
N VAL A 25 4.13 8.72 10.99
CA VAL A 25 3.07 9.00 11.97
C VAL A 25 2.98 10.49 12.17
N VAL A 26 1.83 11.08 11.85
CA VAL A 26 1.61 12.53 11.93
C VAL A 26 0.35 12.83 12.74
N MET A 27 0.40 13.80 13.64
CA MET A 27 -0.76 14.23 14.43
C MET A 27 -0.63 15.67 14.92
N GLU A 28 -1.76 16.36 15.06
CA GLU A 28 -1.82 17.68 15.69
C GLU A 28 -1.85 17.55 17.23
N VAL A 29 -1.18 18.47 17.92
CA VAL A 29 -1.16 18.61 19.38
C VAL A 29 -1.65 19.99 19.83
N HIS A 30 -2.15 20.08 21.07
CA HIS A 30 -2.78 21.30 21.59
C HIS A 30 -1.81 22.39 22.09
N ASP A 31 -0.52 22.07 22.28
CA ASP A 31 0.49 23.02 22.72
C ASP A 31 1.86 22.69 22.11
N GLY A 32 2.62 23.74 21.78
CA GLY A 32 4.01 23.67 21.33
C GLY A 32 5.04 23.83 22.45
N GLY A 33 4.63 23.85 23.72
CA GLY A 33 5.48 24.05 24.91
C GLY A 33 6.61 23.04 25.17
N ARG A 34 6.91 22.14 24.22
CA ARG A 34 8.05 21.22 24.28
C ARG A 34 8.86 21.32 22.98
N ASN A 35 10.14 21.69 23.10
CA ASN A 35 11.10 21.64 22.00
C ASN A 35 11.39 20.18 21.63
N ASP A 36 10.55 19.61 20.77
CA ASP A 36 10.79 18.35 20.08
C ASP A 36 11.23 18.63 18.63
N ALA A 37 12.24 17.93 18.13
CA ALA A 37 12.73 18.11 16.76
C ALA A 37 11.72 17.65 15.69
N ASN A 38 10.72 16.85 16.09
CA ASN A 38 9.64 16.36 15.24
C ASN A 38 8.39 17.26 15.29
N LEU A 39 8.41 18.35 16.07
CA LEU A 39 7.32 19.32 16.16
C LEU A 39 7.46 20.42 15.12
N ILE A 40 6.48 20.51 14.23
CA ILE A 40 6.40 21.49 13.14
C ILE A 40 5.25 22.45 13.42
N ARG A 41 5.56 23.74 13.63
CA ARG A 41 4.57 24.82 13.58
C ARG A 41 4.32 25.16 12.11
N SER A 42 3.08 24.96 11.64
CA SER A 42 2.67 25.30 10.27
C SER A 42 1.44 26.19 10.30
N LYS A 43 1.34 27.13 9.36
CA LYS A 43 0.13 27.93 9.15
C LYS A 43 -0.56 27.43 7.90
N ILE A 44 -1.81 26.97 8.02
CA ILE A 44 -2.58 26.43 6.89
C ILE A 44 -3.83 27.28 6.73
N GLY A 45 -3.83 28.12 5.69
CA GLY A 45 -4.86 29.14 5.49
C GLY A 45 -4.86 30.19 6.61
N LEU A 46 -5.91 30.17 7.45
CA LEU A 46 -6.09 31.15 8.55
C LEU A 46 -5.61 30.65 9.92
N PHE A 47 -5.34 29.34 10.07
CA PHE A 47 -5.06 28.72 11.37
C PHE A 47 -3.58 28.33 11.51
N GLU A 48 -3.08 28.37 12.74
CA GLU A 48 -1.78 27.80 13.10
C GLU A 48 -1.98 26.41 13.71
N HIS A 49 -1.17 25.46 13.25
CA HIS A 49 -1.21 24.05 13.63
C HIS A 49 0.14 23.63 14.22
N TYR A 50 0.09 22.88 15.32
CA TYR A 50 1.25 22.29 15.96
C TYR A 50 1.27 20.80 15.63
N ILE A 51 2.10 20.42 14.65
CA ILE A 51 2.06 19.09 14.02
C ILE A 51 3.29 18.30 14.46
N LEU A 52 3.10 17.20 15.18
CA LEU A 52 4.12 16.18 15.34
C LEU A 52 4.20 15.33 14.06
N ALA A 53 5.40 15.14 13.50
CA ALA A 53 5.63 14.32 12.32
C ALA A 53 6.85 13.42 12.49
N PHE A 54 6.61 12.12 12.70
CA PHE A 54 7.65 11.10 12.87
C PHE A 54 7.84 10.28 11.60
N SER A 55 9.09 9.87 11.32
CA SER A 55 9.42 8.93 10.24
C SER A 55 10.29 7.79 10.78
N LEU A 56 9.68 6.63 10.95
CA LEU A 56 10.26 5.42 11.51
C LEU A 56 10.83 4.55 10.37
N SER A 57 12.12 4.69 10.08
CA SER A 57 12.86 3.80 9.17
C SER A 57 12.91 2.36 9.70
N SER A 58 12.99 1.35 8.83
CA SER A 58 12.92 -0.08 9.20
C SER A 58 11.53 -0.57 9.64
N PHE A 59 10.49 0.26 9.58
CA PHE A 59 9.08 -0.12 9.85
C PHE A 59 8.24 -0.26 8.56
N GLY A 60 8.88 -0.30 7.38
CA GLY A 60 8.19 -0.52 6.11
C GLY A 60 7.87 -1.99 5.84
N LEU A 61 6.89 -2.24 4.96
CA LEU A 61 6.34 -3.59 4.66
C LEU A 61 7.34 -4.60 4.07
N ASN A 62 8.51 -4.16 3.60
CA ASN A 62 9.55 -5.05 3.07
C ASN A 62 10.63 -5.29 4.13
N GLU A 63 11.12 -4.23 4.78
CA GLU A 63 12.16 -4.32 5.82
C GLU A 63 11.65 -5.05 7.07
N ALA A 64 10.35 -4.96 7.37
CA ALA A 64 9.71 -5.78 8.39
C ALA A 64 9.69 -7.29 8.06
N PHE A 65 9.63 -7.64 6.77
CA PHE A 65 9.67 -9.03 6.32
C PHE A 65 11.13 -9.56 6.26
N ASP A 66 12.09 -8.71 5.92
CA ASP A 66 13.52 -9.02 6.12
C ASP A 66 13.83 -9.25 7.61
N ARG A 67 13.31 -8.40 8.50
CA ARG A 67 13.41 -8.59 9.96
C ARG A 67 12.80 -9.93 10.40
N SER A 68 11.63 -10.34 9.88
CA SER A 68 11.05 -11.63 10.25
C SER A 68 11.88 -12.82 9.74
N VAL A 69 12.46 -12.75 8.54
CA VAL A 69 13.41 -13.75 8.04
C VAL A 69 14.65 -13.84 8.94
N ALA A 70 15.23 -12.70 9.34
CA ALA A 70 16.37 -12.66 10.26
C ALA A 70 16.03 -13.30 11.62
N MET A 71 14.93 -12.89 12.26
CA MET A 71 14.47 -13.46 13.53
C MET A 71 14.30 -14.98 13.47
N LEU A 72 13.74 -15.50 12.38
CA LEU A 72 13.49 -16.93 12.22
C LEU A 72 14.80 -17.72 12.03
N SER A 73 15.79 -17.16 11.34
CA SER A 73 17.12 -17.79 11.21
C SER A 73 17.81 -18.01 12.56
N HIS A 74 17.76 -17.03 13.47
CA HIS A 74 18.42 -17.14 14.77
C HIS A 74 17.81 -18.21 15.70
N VAL A 75 16.61 -18.71 15.37
CA VAL A 75 15.85 -19.66 16.21
C VAL A 75 15.74 -21.05 15.56
N GLN A 76 16.07 -21.18 14.28
CA GLN A 76 16.06 -22.47 13.57
C GLN A 76 17.45 -23.10 13.58
N PRO A 77 17.61 -24.36 14.03
CA PRO A 77 18.90 -25.01 14.07
C PRO A 77 19.41 -25.19 12.63
N GLY A 78 20.50 -24.49 12.30
CA GLY A 78 21.05 -24.51 10.95
C GLY A 78 21.43 -25.92 10.52
N GLY A 79 20.94 -26.34 9.35
CA GLY A 79 21.34 -27.58 8.69
C GLY A 79 22.80 -27.50 8.22
N GLY A 80 23.73 -27.69 9.15
CA GLY A 80 25.17 -27.49 8.98
C GLY A 80 25.89 -28.54 8.14
N GLY A 81 25.34 -28.92 6.99
CA GLY A 81 26.09 -29.62 5.95
C GLY A 81 27.02 -28.65 5.22
N ASN A 82 28.31 -28.97 5.10
CA ASN A 82 29.38 -28.10 4.56
C ASN A 82 29.22 -27.63 3.09
N ASN A 83 28.07 -27.81 2.46
CA ASN A 83 27.75 -27.29 1.12
C ASN A 83 26.23 -27.08 0.91
N GLU A 84 25.41 -27.14 1.97
CA GLU A 84 23.95 -27.00 1.89
C GLU A 84 23.55 -25.53 2.07
N ARG A 85 22.61 -25.03 1.25
CA ARG A 85 22.16 -23.64 1.38
C ARG A 85 21.28 -23.51 2.61
N TYR A 86 21.52 -22.46 3.38
CA TYR A 86 20.80 -22.17 4.61
C TYR A 86 19.28 -22.02 4.34
N GLU A 87 18.46 -22.83 5.00
CA GLU A 87 16.99 -22.85 4.86
C GLU A 87 16.32 -22.11 6.03
N VAL A 88 15.40 -21.18 5.73
CA VAL A 88 14.52 -20.52 6.71
C VAL A 88 13.07 -20.88 6.43
N ARG A 89 12.41 -21.47 7.42
CA ARG A 89 10.99 -21.80 7.41
C ARG A 89 10.17 -20.63 7.94
N HIS A 90 9.25 -20.12 7.13
CA HIS A 90 8.50 -18.90 7.43
C HIS A 90 7.01 -19.19 7.64
N PRO A 91 6.46 -18.95 8.85
CA PRO A 91 5.13 -19.44 9.23
C PRO A 91 3.98 -18.72 8.50
N CYS A 92 4.23 -17.54 7.94
CA CYS A 92 3.25 -16.83 7.12
C CYS A 92 3.18 -17.29 5.66
N LEU A 93 4.11 -18.11 5.18
CA LEU A 93 4.18 -18.51 3.77
C LEU A 93 3.49 -19.87 3.56
N GLY A 94 2.81 -20.01 2.42
CA GLY A 94 2.00 -21.19 2.12
C GLY A 94 2.80 -22.45 1.83
N LEU A 95 2.15 -23.60 2.00
CA LEU A 95 2.73 -24.92 1.77
C LEU A 95 3.32 -25.02 0.35
N GLY A 96 4.55 -25.54 0.25
CA GLY A 96 5.25 -25.66 -1.03
C GLY A 96 5.86 -24.36 -1.58
N PHE A 97 5.76 -23.24 -0.86
CA PHE A 97 6.61 -22.08 -1.15
C PHE A 97 8.08 -22.47 -0.92
N LEU A 98 8.91 -22.33 -1.96
CA LEU A 98 10.36 -22.50 -1.92
C LEU A 98 10.99 -21.51 -2.91
N ARG A 99 11.82 -20.57 -2.44
CA ARG A 99 12.56 -19.62 -3.28
C ARG A 99 13.91 -19.27 -2.69
N ASN A 100 14.89 -18.96 -3.54
CA ASN A 100 16.04 -18.17 -3.11
C ASN A 100 15.55 -16.80 -2.60
N TYR A 101 16.13 -16.34 -1.49
CA TYR A 101 15.83 -15.05 -0.86
C TYR A 101 17.15 -14.34 -0.53
N THR A 102 17.25 -13.09 -0.96
CA THR A 102 18.31 -12.18 -0.53
C THR A 102 17.68 -11.20 0.44
N CYS A 103 18.09 -11.30 1.70
CA CYS A 103 17.69 -10.35 2.75
C CYS A 103 18.65 -9.16 2.72
N TYR A 104 18.12 -7.94 2.70
CA TYR A 104 18.91 -6.70 2.63
C TYR A 104 19.15 -6.09 4.02
N VAL A 105 18.30 -6.40 5.01
CA VAL A 105 18.42 -5.88 6.39
C VAL A 105 19.12 -6.87 7.35
N CYS A 106 19.24 -8.15 6.99
CA CYS A 106 19.81 -9.19 7.85
C CYS A 106 21.28 -8.92 8.26
N ASP A 107 22.08 -8.32 7.37
CA ASP A 107 23.49 -8.00 7.62
C ASP A 107 23.73 -6.96 8.74
N GLY A 108 22.66 -6.29 9.21
CA GLY A 108 22.74 -5.19 10.18
C GLY A 108 22.43 -5.55 11.64
N ILE A 109 21.91 -6.75 11.94
CA ILE A 109 21.51 -7.11 13.32
C ILE A 109 22.74 -7.51 14.13
N ASN A 110 23.30 -6.53 14.86
CA ASN A 110 24.42 -6.75 15.78
C ASN A 110 24.01 -7.67 16.94
N VAL A 111 24.40 -8.95 16.86
CA VAL A 111 24.06 -10.01 17.84
C VAL A 111 24.79 -9.78 19.18
N PRO A 112 24.08 -9.50 20.29
CA PRO A 112 24.71 -9.22 21.58
C PRO A 112 25.03 -10.48 22.40
N TYR A 113 25.17 -11.66 21.77
CA TYR A 113 25.42 -12.92 22.49
C TYR A 113 26.24 -13.98 21.74
N GLN A 114 27.49 -13.65 21.35
CA GLN A 114 28.63 -14.55 21.56
C GLN A 114 29.96 -13.84 21.25
N LYS A 115 30.72 -13.48 22.29
CA LYS A 115 32.19 -13.44 22.16
C LYS A 115 32.66 -14.89 21.94
N ASN A 116 33.65 -15.06 21.06
CA ASN A 116 34.30 -16.34 20.71
C ASN A 116 33.66 -17.19 19.59
N LEU A 117 33.05 -16.56 18.58
CA LEU A 117 33.04 -17.13 17.22
C LEU A 117 33.61 -16.11 16.22
N SER A 118 34.20 -16.59 15.13
CA SER A 118 34.99 -15.77 14.20
C SER A 118 34.13 -14.84 13.36
N ILE A 119 34.28 -13.52 13.56
CA ILE A 119 33.45 -12.43 13.00
C ILE A 119 33.54 -12.31 11.45
N GLN A 120 34.23 -13.23 10.76
CA GLN A 120 34.57 -13.12 9.34
C GLN A 120 33.77 -14.05 8.41
N THR A 121 33.04 -15.04 8.92
CA THR A 121 32.30 -16.05 8.11
C THR A 121 30.83 -15.70 7.84
N HIS A 122 30.05 -15.34 8.87
CA HIS A 122 28.60 -15.13 8.74
C HIS A 122 28.19 -14.02 7.76
N LYS A 123 29.12 -13.10 7.42
CA LYS A 123 28.86 -11.93 6.57
C LYS A 123 28.52 -12.27 5.10
N ASN A 124 28.69 -13.53 4.69
CA ASN A 124 28.37 -13.99 3.34
C ASN A 124 27.22 -15.04 3.30
N GLU A 125 26.74 -15.54 4.44
CA GLU A 125 25.83 -16.69 4.48
C GLU A 125 24.35 -16.31 4.24
N PHE A 126 23.92 -15.13 4.71
CA PHE A 126 22.52 -14.65 4.60
C PHE A 126 22.14 -14.12 3.20
N THR A 127 23.10 -13.91 2.31
CA THR A 127 22.83 -13.36 0.97
C THR A 127 22.17 -14.36 0.00
N ASN A 128 22.15 -15.66 0.34
CA ASN A 128 21.69 -16.75 -0.54
C ASN A 128 20.84 -17.81 0.18
N THR A 129 19.98 -17.36 1.10
CA THR A 129 19.04 -18.19 1.89
C THR A 129 17.96 -18.82 1.01
N HIS A 130 17.55 -20.06 1.30
CA HIS A 130 16.29 -20.63 0.82
C HIS A 130 15.16 -20.30 1.79
N LEU A 131 14.12 -19.61 1.32
CA LEU A 131 12.93 -19.30 2.10
C LEU A 131 11.82 -20.31 1.78
N VAL A 132 11.37 -21.04 2.80
CA VAL A 132 10.42 -22.16 2.71
C VAL A 132 9.14 -21.84 3.49
N GLY A 133 7.98 -22.27 2.98
CA GLY A 133 6.70 -22.13 3.68
C GLY A 133 6.42 -23.23 4.69
N ASP A 134 6.17 -22.85 5.94
CA ASP A 134 5.79 -23.72 7.07
C ASP A 134 4.48 -23.21 7.70
N PRO A 135 3.35 -23.24 6.96
CA PRO A 135 2.17 -22.41 7.24
C PRO A 135 1.54 -22.66 8.63
N ASP A 136 1.66 -21.67 9.51
CA ASP A 136 1.15 -21.68 10.88
C ASP A 136 0.70 -20.27 11.27
N TRP A 137 -0.61 -20.09 11.46
CA TRP A 137 -1.19 -18.78 11.73
C TRP A 137 -0.79 -18.22 13.09
N GLU A 138 -0.72 -19.03 14.14
CA GLU A 138 -0.37 -18.55 15.49
C GLU A 138 1.11 -18.20 15.59
N LYS A 139 1.99 -18.98 14.94
CA LYS A 139 3.39 -18.57 14.76
C LYS A 139 3.50 -17.29 13.92
N CYS A 140 2.78 -17.22 12.79
CA CYS A 140 2.81 -16.05 11.91
C CYS A 140 2.42 -14.76 12.62
N LYS A 141 1.33 -14.76 13.40
CA LYS A 141 0.94 -13.60 14.22
C LYS A 141 2.04 -13.18 15.19
N ARG A 142 2.66 -14.12 15.93
CA ARG A 142 3.75 -13.81 16.87
C ARG A 142 4.99 -13.25 16.17
N THR A 143 5.38 -13.83 15.03
CA THR A 143 6.50 -13.32 14.21
C THR A 143 6.22 -11.91 13.68
N ALA A 144 5.01 -11.66 13.17
CA ALA A 144 4.62 -10.34 12.67
C ALA A 144 4.53 -9.30 13.80
N ARG A 145 4.01 -9.68 14.98
CA ARG A 145 4.00 -8.86 16.21
C ARG A 145 5.40 -8.46 16.64
N ALA A 146 6.30 -9.43 16.77
CA ALA A 146 7.70 -9.18 17.12
C ALA A 146 8.40 -8.26 16.09
N ALA A 147 8.09 -8.43 14.80
CA ALA A 147 8.62 -7.57 13.73
C ALA A 147 8.04 -6.15 13.77
N ALA A 148 6.81 -5.96 14.28
CA ALA A 148 6.14 -4.67 14.42
C ALA A 148 6.65 -3.87 15.63
N VAL A 149 6.95 -4.53 16.76
CA VAL A 149 7.60 -3.90 17.93
C VAL A 149 9.13 -3.88 17.86
N ASN A 150 9.73 -4.22 16.71
CA ASN A 150 11.18 -4.18 16.46
C ASN A 150 12.03 -4.98 17.49
N LEU A 151 11.58 -6.16 17.90
CA LEU A 151 12.39 -7.04 18.77
C LEU A 151 13.63 -7.59 18.05
N SER A 152 14.67 -7.94 18.80
CA SER A 152 15.92 -8.49 18.24
C SER A 152 15.87 -10.02 18.01
N SER A 153 14.91 -10.72 18.61
CA SER A 153 14.77 -12.18 18.54
C SER A 153 13.31 -12.61 18.77
N LEU A 154 12.99 -13.85 18.43
CA LEU A 154 11.79 -14.54 18.93
C LEU A 154 12.17 -15.52 20.03
N ASP A 155 11.54 -15.40 21.19
CA ASP A 155 11.40 -16.49 22.14
C ASP A 155 10.03 -17.14 21.94
N TRP A 156 10.02 -18.43 21.57
CA TRP A 156 8.79 -19.22 21.45
C TRP A 156 8.40 -19.93 22.77
N SER A 157 9.29 -19.95 23.77
CA SER A 157 9.09 -20.69 25.02
C SER A 157 8.17 -19.99 26.00
N GLN A 158 8.14 -18.65 25.97
CA GLN A 158 7.24 -17.84 26.80
C GLN A 158 5.95 -17.51 26.05
N PRO A 159 4.78 -17.57 26.72
CA PRO A 159 3.63 -16.83 26.25
C PRO A 159 3.99 -15.34 26.29
N ALA A 160 4.02 -14.68 25.13
CA ALA A 160 4.38 -13.28 25.07
C ALA A 160 3.29 -12.40 25.70
N ASP A 161 3.45 -12.06 26.98
CA ASP A 161 2.65 -11.07 27.75
C ASP A 161 2.88 -9.61 27.27
N LEU A 162 3.03 -9.46 25.95
CA LEU A 162 2.99 -8.21 25.20
C LEU A 162 1.57 -7.63 25.09
N ASN A 163 0.59 -8.19 25.80
CA ASN A 163 -0.82 -7.74 25.82
C ASN A 163 -1.02 -6.33 26.39
N ASN A 164 0.06 -5.64 26.73
CA ASN A 164 0.10 -4.22 27.00
C ASN A 164 1.14 -3.62 26.04
N CYS A 165 0.71 -2.72 25.15
CA CYS A 165 1.58 -2.05 24.17
C CYS A 165 2.84 -1.43 24.83
N LYS A 166 2.69 -0.95 26.07
CA LYS A 166 3.78 -0.41 26.91
C LYS A 166 4.90 -1.41 27.24
N THR A 167 4.68 -2.72 27.16
CA THR A 167 5.68 -3.75 27.51
C THR A 167 6.70 -3.96 26.39
N GLY A 168 6.26 -3.98 25.12
CA GLY A 168 7.13 -4.23 23.97
C GLY A 168 8.11 -3.09 23.66
N LEU A 169 7.77 -1.87 24.09
CA LEU A 169 8.51 -0.64 23.78
C LEU A 169 9.79 -0.42 24.62
N SER A 170 10.19 -1.38 25.45
CA SER A 170 11.30 -1.21 26.42
C SER A 170 12.70 -1.53 25.86
N SER A 171 12.84 -1.77 24.55
CA SER A 171 14.14 -2.07 23.91
C SER A 171 14.41 -1.21 22.68
N TYR A 172 15.70 -1.00 22.40
CA TYR A 172 16.31 -0.19 21.34
C TYR A 172 15.38 0.25 20.19
N GLY A 173 14.89 1.50 20.26
CA GLY A 173 13.83 2.07 19.43
C GLY A 173 12.72 2.74 20.25
N SER A 174 12.56 2.28 21.50
CA SER A 174 11.80 2.87 22.61
C SER A 174 11.25 4.29 22.40
N ASP A 175 12.10 5.31 22.43
CA ASP A 175 11.69 6.62 22.95
C ASP A 175 10.70 7.35 22.03
N THR A 176 10.85 7.21 20.72
CA THR A 176 9.91 7.78 19.74
C THR A 176 8.55 7.07 19.76
N LEU A 177 8.53 5.74 19.86
CA LEU A 177 7.28 4.98 19.94
C LEU A 177 6.57 5.17 21.29
N ASN A 178 7.32 5.21 22.39
CA ASN A 178 6.81 5.56 23.72
C ASN A 178 6.23 6.99 23.75
N PHE A 179 6.85 7.94 23.04
CA PHE A 179 6.32 9.29 22.90
C PHE A 179 5.03 9.34 22.08
N ILE A 180 4.98 8.65 20.93
CA ILE A 180 3.75 8.50 20.12
C ILE A 180 2.63 7.90 20.98
N ALA A 181 2.88 6.74 21.59
CA ALA A 181 1.96 6.04 22.49
C ALA A 181 1.44 6.90 23.66
N GLY A 182 2.26 7.83 24.15
CA GLY A 182 1.95 8.71 25.28
C GLY A 182 1.28 10.03 24.92
N THR A 183 1.17 10.40 23.63
CA THR A 183 0.73 11.76 23.22
C THR A 183 -0.65 11.84 22.57
N HIS A 184 -1.14 10.77 21.93
CA HIS A 184 -2.38 10.70 21.11
C HIS A 184 -3.55 11.62 21.51
N PRO A 185 -3.70 12.83 20.92
CA PRO A 185 -4.87 13.69 21.14
C PRO A 185 -6.01 13.32 20.17
N SER A 186 -5.63 12.92 18.96
CA SER A 186 -6.51 12.46 17.88
C SER A 186 -7.17 11.14 18.25
N GLN A 187 -8.51 11.10 18.25
CA GLN A 187 -9.26 9.84 18.44
C GLN A 187 -9.45 9.05 17.14
N ARG A 188 -9.03 9.62 16.01
CA ARG A 188 -9.29 9.12 14.64
C ARG A 188 -8.05 9.33 13.75
N PHE A 189 -7.69 8.32 12.97
CA PHE A 189 -6.52 8.33 12.08
C PHE A 189 -6.89 7.87 10.67
N HIS A 190 -6.30 8.48 9.63
CA HIS A 190 -6.30 7.95 8.27
C HIS A 190 -5.05 7.09 8.04
N ALA A 191 -5.24 5.89 7.48
CA ALA A 191 -4.18 4.93 7.20
C ALA A 191 -4.01 4.73 5.68
N LEU A 192 -2.85 5.13 5.14
CA LEU A 192 -2.59 5.31 3.70
C LEU A 192 -1.58 4.29 3.14
N SER A 193 -1.34 4.38 1.83
CA SER A 193 -0.37 3.60 1.06
C SER A 193 -0.38 2.10 1.39
N GLY A 194 0.64 1.59 2.10
CA GLY A 194 0.76 0.19 2.50
C GLY A 194 -0.36 -0.29 3.43
N PHE A 195 -0.89 0.57 4.31
CA PHE A 195 -2.07 0.22 5.12
C PHE A 195 -3.27 -0.03 4.22
N PHE A 196 -3.60 0.92 3.34
CA PHE A 196 -4.72 0.77 2.40
C PHE A 196 -4.53 -0.43 1.46
N ALA A 197 -3.32 -0.61 0.90
CA ALA A 197 -3.01 -1.69 -0.04
C ALA A 197 -3.03 -3.09 0.59
N VAL A 198 -2.85 -3.22 1.91
CA VAL A 198 -3.01 -4.47 2.66
C VAL A 198 -4.48 -4.65 3.08
N TYR A 199 -5.11 -3.59 3.59
CA TYR A 199 -6.49 -3.61 4.07
C TYR A 199 -7.51 -3.89 2.95
N ASN A 200 -7.35 -3.28 1.78
CA ASN A 200 -8.25 -3.43 0.64
C ASN A 200 -8.29 -4.87 0.09
N MET A 201 -7.32 -5.74 0.44
CA MET A 201 -7.36 -7.15 0.08
C MET A 201 -8.35 -7.96 0.95
N LEU A 202 -8.73 -7.45 2.13
CA LEU A 202 -9.59 -8.16 3.09
C LEU A 202 -11.09 -8.02 2.79
N ASP A 203 -11.48 -7.20 1.82
CA ASP A 203 -12.86 -6.90 1.43
C ASP A 203 -13.73 -6.46 2.63
N LEU A 204 -13.18 -5.52 3.41
CA LEU A 204 -13.82 -4.92 4.59
C LEU A 204 -14.26 -3.47 4.30
N ALA A 205 -15.34 -3.03 4.93
CA ALA A 205 -15.77 -1.63 4.90
C ALA A 205 -14.64 -0.68 5.36
N PRO A 206 -14.54 0.58 4.89
CA PRO A 206 -13.35 1.45 5.13
C PRO A 206 -12.99 1.74 6.60
N ILE A 207 -13.89 1.44 7.54
CA ILE A 207 -13.66 1.44 8.98
C ILE A 207 -14.01 0.04 9.50
N ALA A 208 -13.05 -0.66 10.11
CA ALA A 208 -13.31 -1.91 10.82
C ALA A 208 -12.44 -2.04 12.07
N ASN A 209 -12.96 -2.76 13.06
CA ASN A 209 -12.23 -3.19 14.24
C ASN A 209 -11.12 -4.18 13.86
N LEU A 210 -9.94 -4.02 14.45
CA LEU A 210 -8.78 -4.93 14.36
C LEU A 210 -9.16 -6.41 14.49
N THR A 211 -10.10 -6.79 15.35
CA THR A 211 -10.58 -8.19 15.47
C THR A 211 -11.03 -8.76 14.13
N LYS A 212 -11.75 -7.98 13.31
CA LYS A 212 -12.20 -8.41 11.97
C LYS A 212 -11.06 -8.47 10.95
N ILE A 213 -10.02 -7.65 11.12
CA ILE A 213 -8.80 -7.68 10.31
C ILE A 213 -8.04 -8.98 10.59
N TRP A 214 -7.88 -9.36 11.87
CA TRP A 214 -7.29 -10.63 12.29
C TRP A 214 -8.09 -11.83 11.76
N GLU A 215 -9.43 -11.85 11.94
CA GLU A 215 -10.32 -12.91 11.44
C GLU A 215 -10.25 -13.08 9.92
N LYS A 216 -10.30 -11.98 9.15
CA LYS A 216 -10.22 -12.03 7.68
C LYS A 216 -8.83 -12.41 7.18
N GLY A 217 -7.77 -11.97 7.85
CA GLY A 217 -6.41 -12.43 7.59
C GLY A 217 -6.30 -13.95 7.72
N GLN A 218 -6.81 -14.50 8.82
CA GLN A 218 -6.81 -15.94 9.06
C GLN A 218 -7.60 -16.69 7.97
N GLN A 219 -8.84 -16.26 7.68
CA GLN A 219 -9.70 -16.88 6.66
C GLN A 219 -9.02 -16.89 5.28
N MET A 220 -8.41 -15.78 4.89
CA MET A 220 -7.71 -15.63 3.61
C MET A 220 -6.48 -16.55 3.52
N CYS A 221 -5.68 -16.61 4.58
CA CYS A 221 -4.44 -17.39 4.60
C CYS A 221 -4.69 -18.90 4.66
N SER A 222 -5.58 -19.38 5.54
CA SER A 222 -5.94 -20.80 5.61
C SER A 222 -6.50 -21.32 4.27
N LYS A 223 -7.25 -20.50 3.53
CA LYS A 223 -7.67 -20.83 2.16
C LYS A 223 -6.48 -20.85 1.19
N SER A 224 -5.66 -19.78 1.15
CA SER A 224 -4.51 -19.71 0.23
C SER A 224 -3.45 -20.78 0.46
N TRP A 225 -3.41 -21.38 1.66
CA TRP A 225 -2.50 -22.48 2.00
C TRP A 225 -3.06 -23.86 1.64
N SER A 226 -4.38 -23.99 1.42
CA SER A 226 -5.04 -25.22 0.99
C SER A 226 -5.30 -25.29 -0.52
N ASP A 227 -5.42 -24.14 -1.21
CA ASP A 227 -5.53 -24.03 -2.68
C ASP A 227 -4.18 -24.32 -3.40
N SER A 228 -3.73 -25.59 -3.35
CA SER A 228 -2.48 -26.07 -3.95
C SER A 228 -2.44 -26.04 -5.48
N SER A 229 -3.60 -25.88 -6.13
CA SER A 229 -3.79 -26.00 -7.58
C SER A 229 -3.64 -24.69 -8.36
N SER A 230 -3.48 -23.54 -7.70
CA SER A 230 -3.47 -22.23 -8.36
C SER A 230 -2.06 -21.73 -8.72
N THR A 231 -1.88 -21.40 -10.01
CA THR A 231 -0.64 -20.97 -10.68
C THR A 231 0.31 -20.13 -9.81
N SER A 232 1.59 -20.53 -9.78
CA SER A 232 2.70 -20.05 -8.92
C SER A 232 3.01 -18.54 -8.90
N ARG A 233 2.26 -17.72 -9.66
CA ARG A 233 2.31 -16.27 -9.67
C ARG A 233 1.33 -15.63 -8.65
N ASN A 234 0.19 -16.27 -8.35
CA ASN A 234 -0.78 -15.75 -7.37
C ASN A 234 -0.36 -16.03 -5.92
N GLN A 235 0.00 -17.28 -5.60
CA GLN A 235 0.53 -17.64 -4.27
C GLN A 235 1.71 -16.76 -3.84
N ASN A 236 2.55 -16.34 -4.80
CA ASN A 236 3.70 -15.46 -4.56
C ASN A 236 3.34 -14.05 -4.05
N ASN A 237 2.14 -13.56 -4.35
CA ASN A 237 1.62 -12.32 -3.78
C ASN A 237 0.88 -12.60 -2.47
N ILE A 238 -0.06 -13.55 -2.46
CA ILE A 238 -0.93 -13.83 -1.30
C ILE A 238 -0.11 -14.26 -0.06
N GLY A 239 0.94 -15.07 -0.24
CA GLY A 239 1.83 -15.45 0.86
C GLY A 239 2.53 -14.25 1.53
N LYS A 240 2.82 -13.18 0.79
CA LYS A 240 3.35 -11.93 1.39
C LYS A 240 2.27 -11.21 2.18
N TYR A 241 1.02 -11.19 1.70
CA TYR A 241 -0.09 -10.61 2.47
C TYR A 241 -0.37 -11.35 3.78
N CYS A 242 -0.12 -12.66 3.83
CA CYS A 242 -0.23 -13.42 5.09
C CYS A 242 0.75 -13.00 6.18
N PHE A 243 1.90 -12.37 5.85
CA PHE A 243 2.70 -11.64 6.83
C PHE A 243 2.21 -10.20 7.02
N ARG A 244 1.88 -9.50 5.93
CA ARG A 244 1.57 -8.07 5.98
C ARG A 244 0.28 -7.73 6.73
N VAL A 245 -0.75 -8.58 6.68
CA VAL A 245 -2.00 -8.37 7.44
C VAL A 245 -1.77 -8.42 8.96
N PRO A 246 -1.19 -9.48 9.55
CA PRO A 246 -0.89 -9.49 10.98
C PRO A 246 0.17 -8.45 11.37
N TYR A 247 1.12 -8.13 10.48
CA TYR A 247 2.09 -7.05 10.72
C TYR A 247 1.39 -5.69 10.82
N MET A 248 0.51 -5.36 9.87
CA MET A 248 -0.26 -4.12 9.85
C MET A 248 -1.15 -3.97 11.10
N ALA A 249 -1.79 -5.05 11.54
CA ALA A 249 -2.62 -5.05 12.74
C ALA A 249 -1.78 -4.81 14.01
N SER A 250 -0.71 -5.58 14.22
CA SER A 250 0.22 -5.35 15.35
C SER A 250 0.94 -4.00 15.31
N LEU A 251 1.17 -3.42 14.13
CA LEU A 251 1.76 -2.08 14.03
C LEU A 251 0.83 -1.02 14.65
N ILE A 252 -0.48 -1.13 14.40
CA ILE A 252 -1.52 -0.28 15.00
C ILE A 252 -1.69 -0.62 16.49
N GLU A 253 -1.86 -1.90 16.82
CA GLU A 253 -2.28 -2.39 18.14
C GLU A 253 -1.13 -2.39 19.18
N ASP A 254 0.03 -2.95 18.81
CA ASP A 254 1.13 -3.28 19.72
C ASP A 254 2.31 -2.30 19.68
N ALA A 255 2.53 -1.59 18.57
CA ALA A 255 3.67 -0.68 18.40
C ALA A 255 3.29 0.80 18.51
N LEU A 256 2.12 1.19 18.00
CA LEU A 256 1.62 2.58 18.06
C LEU A 256 0.61 2.81 19.20
N CYS A 257 0.14 1.75 19.87
CA CYS A 257 -0.91 1.80 20.90
C CYS A 257 -2.23 2.44 20.44
N LEU A 258 -2.62 2.21 19.18
CA LEU A 258 -3.82 2.78 18.54
C LEU A 258 -5.02 1.81 18.52
N GLY A 259 -4.97 0.71 19.29
CA GLY A 259 -6.00 -0.33 19.29
C GLY A 259 -7.40 0.11 19.72
N ASP A 260 -7.52 1.23 20.44
CA ASP A 260 -8.79 1.84 20.84
C ASP A 260 -9.25 2.98 19.92
N LYS A 261 -8.48 3.31 18.87
CA LYS A 261 -8.74 4.47 17.99
C LYS A 261 -9.47 4.08 16.71
N GLU A 262 -10.21 5.03 16.15
CA GLU A 262 -10.87 4.81 14.86
C GLU A 262 -9.86 4.94 13.72
N ILE A 263 -9.56 3.83 13.05
CA ILE A 263 -8.69 3.82 11.86
C ILE A 263 -9.54 3.79 10.60
N VAL A 264 -9.37 4.80 9.75
CA VAL A 264 -10.02 4.94 8.43
C VAL A 264 -8.99 4.57 7.36
N PHE A 265 -9.21 3.46 6.65
CA PHE A 265 -8.26 3.00 5.64
C PHE A 265 -8.51 3.66 4.28
N GLY A 266 -7.51 4.38 3.77
CA GLY A 266 -7.57 5.11 2.50
C GLY A 266 -8.35 6.43 2.55
N PRO A 267 -8.84 6.93 1.39
CA PRO A 267 -8.77 6.29 0.08
C PRO A 267 -7.35 6.25 -0.52
N GLY A 268 -7.11 5.35 -1.47
CA GLY A 268 -5.77 5.06 -2.01
C GLY A 268 -5.20 6.07 -3.02
N ASP A 269 -5.96 7.10 -3.38
CA ASP A 269 -5.55 8.25 -4.19
C ASP A 269 -4.95 9.39 -3.34
N LEU A 270 -5.13 9.36 -2.01
CA LEU A 270 -4.60 10.34 -1.08
C LEU A 270 -3.20 9.91 -0.59
N SER A 271 -2.20 10.78 -0.79
CA SER A 271 -0.82 10.58 -0.34
C SER A 271 -0.11 11.93 -0.11
N TRP A 272 1.10 11.88 0.47
CA TRP A 272 1.94 13.06 0.72
C TRP A 272 2.20 13.95 -0.52
N THR A 273 2.14 13.37 -1.73
CA THR A 273 2.39 14.08 -2.99
C THR A 273 1.41 15.23 -3.23
N LEU A 274 0.15 15.08 -2.82
CA LEU A 274 -0.86 16.14 -2.87
C LEU A 274 -0.48 17.30 -1.94
N GLY A 275 -0.12 16.99 -0.69
CA GLY A 275 0.32 17.99 0.29
C GLY A 275 1.56 18.76 -0.18
N ALA A 276 2.56 18.05 -0.71
CA ALA A 276 3.75 18.66 -1.30
C ALA A 276 3.40 19.58 -2.49
N SER A 277 2.51 19.14 -3.39
CA SER A 277 2.08 19.96 -4.54
C SER A 277 1.38 21.26 -4.12
N LEU A 278 0.58 21.23 -3.05
CA LEU A 278 -0.09 22.43 -2.51
C LEU A 278 0.93 23.41 -1.92
N VAL A 279 1.91 22.91 -1.15
CA VAL A 279 2.98 23.73 -0.55
C VAL A 279 3.88 24.37 -1.61
N GLU A 280 4.22 23.67 -2.70
CA GLU A 280 5.00 24.29 -3.79
C GLU A 280 4.18 25.29 -4.61
N VAL A 281 2.87 25.08 -4.80
CA VAL A 281 1.99 26.07 -5.46
C VAL A 281 1.83 27.34 -4.60
N GLU A 282 1.69 27.23 -3.28
CA GLU A 282 1.58 28.38 -2.39
C GLU A 282 2.84 29.28 -2.45
N LYS A 283 4.04 28.68 -2.49
CA LYS A 283 5.31 29.41 -2.69
C LYS A 283 5.39 30.16 -4.02
N LEU A 284 4.68 29.70 -5.04
CA LEU A 284 4.63 30.32 -6.38
C LEU A 284 3.58 31.45 -6.47
N TRP A 285 2.77 31.67 -5.43
CA TRP A 285 1.83 32.79 -5.31
C TRP A 285 2.16 33.72 -4.13
N PRO A 286 3.37 34.35 -4.09
CA PRO A 286 3.72 35.32 -3.06
C PRO A 286 2.92 36.62 -3.20
N SER A 287 1.75 36.65 -2.55
CA SER A 287 0.98 37.84 -2.19
C SER A 287 0.85 38.92 -3.28
N SER A 288 0.01 38.69 -4.28
CA SER A 288 -0.55 39.77 -5.11
C SER A 288 -1.60 40.58 -4.34
N ALA A 289 -1.18 41.15 -3.21
CA ALA A 289 -1.97 41.96 -2.27
C ALA A 289 -2.30 43.37 -2.81
N ASP A 290 -2.66 43.43 -4.09
CA ASP A 290 -3.46 44.49 -4.73
C ASP A 290 -3.95 44.02 -6.11
N THR A 291 -4.45 42.78 -6.18
CA THR A 291 -5.32 42.35 -7.28
C THR A 291 -6.69 42.01 -6.75
N THR A 292 -7.68 42.68 -7.33
CA THR A 292 -9.11 42.54 -7.07
C THR A 292 -9.51 41.07 -6.99
N ILE A 293 -10.39 40.71 -6.05
CA ILE A 293 -11.03 39.38 -6.02
C ILE A 293 -11.97 39.28 -7.23
N LEU A 294 -11.37 38.97 -8.39
CA LEU A 294 -12.05 38.60 -9.62
C LEU A 294 -12.61 37.20 -9.45
N SER A 295 -13.72 37.15 -8.70
CA SER A 295 -14.93 36.44 -9.07
C SER A 295 -14.67 35.28 -10.02
N LEU A 296 -14.21 34.14 -9.48
CA LEU A 296 -14.09 32.86 -10.20
C LEU A 296 -15.49 32.25 -10.44
N LYS A 297 -16.40 33.11 -10.89
CA LYS A 297 -17.82 32.88 -11.08
C LYS A 297 -18.04 32.28 -12.46
N SER A 298 -17.90 30.95 -12.50
CA SER A 298 -18.62 30.08 -13.44
C SER A 298 -18.54 30.52 -14.92
N LYS A 299 -17.34 30.65 -15.49
CA LYS A 299 -17.16 30.99 -16.92
C LYS A 299 -16.42 29.96 -17.79
N GLU A 300 -15.74 28.97 -17.22
CA GLU A 300 -15.01 27.96 -18.03
C GLU A 300 -15.92 26.84 -18.59
N VAL A 301 -17.00 26.50 -17.88
CA VAL A 301 -17.95 25.44 -18.30
C VAL A 301 -18.67 25.77 -19.63
N LEU A 302 -18.96 27.05 -19.87
CA LEU A 302 -19.56 27.52 -21.12
C LEU A 302 -18.57 27.49 -22.30
N TYR A 303 -17.29 27.78 -22.05
CA TYR A 303 -16.28 27.76 -23.12
C TYR A 303 -15.99 26.33 -23.59
N SER A 304 -15.88 25.37 -22.66
CA SER A 304 -15.66 23.95 -22.97
C SER A 304 -16.80 23.36 -23.82
N SER A 305 -18.05 23.61 -23.42
CA SER A 305 -19.23 23.07 -24.12
C SER A 305 -19.45 23.69 -25.51
N VAL A 306 -19.22 25.00 -25.68
CA VAL A 306 -19.30 25.67 -27.00
C VAL A 306 -18.14 25.23 -27.91
N LEU A 307 -16.91 25.11 -27.39
CA LEU A 307 -15.76 24.64 -28.16
C LEU A 307 -15.97 23.21 -28.66
N LEU A 308 -16.47 22.31 -27.81
CA LEU A 308 -16.81 20.93 -28.18
C LEU A 308 -17.90 20.88 -29.27
N PHE A 309 -18.95 21.70 -29.16
CA PHE A 309 -20.00 21.78 -30.16
C PHE A 309 -19.48 22.29 -31.52
N LEU A 310 -18.62 23.32 -31.52
CA LEU A 310 -17.95 23.82 -32.72
C LEU A 310 -17.02 22.77 -33.36
N LEU A 311 -16.29 22.01 -32.54
CA LEU A 311 -15.44 20.91 -33.01
C LEU A 311 -16.27 19.80 -33.67
N LEU A 312 -17.40 19.42 -33.07
CA LEU A 312 -18.32 18.41 -33.63
C LEU A 312 -18.98 18.90 -34.93
N LEU A 313 -19.38 20.17 -35.01
CA LEU A 313 -19.86 20.77 -36.27
C LEU A 313 -18.78 20.78 -37.35
N PHE A 314 -17.52 21.08 -37.00
CA PHE A 314 -16.40 21.08 -37.94
C PHE A 314 -16.10 19.67 -38.47
N ILE A 315 -16.10 18.64 -37.60
CA ILE A 315 -15.95 17.24 -37.99
C ILE A 315 -17.13 16.78 -38.88
N SER A 316 -18.37 17.13 -38.51
CA SER A 316 -19.57 16.83 -39.33
C SER A 316 -19.50 17.48 -40.71
N SER A 317 -19.04 18.74 -40.78
CA SER A 317 -18.78 19.46 -42.02
C SER A 317 -17.72 18.76 -42.89
N ILE A 318 -16.58 18.34 -42.30
CA ILE A 318 -15.55 17.56 -43.00
C ILE A 318 -16.13 16.26 -43.56
N VAL A 319 -16.92 15.52 -42.78
CA VAL A 319 -17.57 14.26 -43.23
C VAL A 319 -18.54 14.53 -44.39
N TYR A 320 -19.35 15.59 -44.30
CA TYR A 320 -20.29 16.00 -45.36
C TYR A 320 -19.56 16.34 -46.66
N TYR A 321 -18.55 17.22 -46.62
CA TYR A 321 -17.75 17.57 -47.79
C TYR A 321 -16.91 16.39 -48.34
N SER A 322 -16.54 15.42 -47.49
CA SER A 322 -15.86 14.20 -47.92
C SER A 322 -16.81 13.25 -48.66
N GLN A 323 -18.04 13.09 -48.20
CA GLN A 323 -19.05 12.23 -48.85
C GLN A 323 -19.50 12.80 -50.21
N ILE A 324 -19.49 14.13 -50.39
CA ILE A 324 -19.76 14.79 -51.69
C ILE A 324 -18.76 14.39 -52.78
N LYS A 325 -17.61 13.79 -52.43
CA LYS A 325 -16.61 13.30 -53.39
C LYS A 325 -16.68 11.80 -53.73
N LEU A 326 -17.77 11.10 -53.38
CA LEU A 326 -18.07 9.79 -53.98
C LEU A 326 -18.88 9.98 -55.28
N PRO A 327 -18.30 9.68 -56.47
CA PRO A 327 -19.03 9.84 -57.73
C PRO A 327 -20.12 8.77 -57.87
N MET A 328 -21.38 9.20 -58.05
CA MET A 328 -22.46 8.28 -58.41
C MET A 328 -22.20 7.64 -59.79
N PRO A 329 -22.53 6.36 -59.99
CA PRO A 329 -22.31 5.67 -61.27
C PRO A 329 -23.22 6.22 -62.38
N GLY A 330 -22.64 7.04 -63.25
CA GLY A 330 -23.29 7.56 -64.46
C GLY A 330 -23.68 6.44 -65.43
N LYS A 331 -24.91 6.49 -65.94
CA LYS A 331 -25.57 5.43 -66.73
C LYS A 331 -25.69 5.85 -68.21
N LYS A 332 -25.83 4.87 -69.13
CA LYS A 332 -26.20 4.97 -70.58
C LYS A 332 -25.00 5.19 -71.54
N ILE A 333 -24.96 4.75 -72.82
CA ILE A 333 -25.82 3.95 -73.77
C ILE A 333 -24.97 3.64 -75.05
N PRO A 334 -25.28 2.72 -76.02
CA PRO A 334 -26.22 1.58 -76.12
C PRO A 334 -25.45 0.20 -76.06
N ALA A 335 -25.40 -0.82 -76.95
CA ALA A 335 -26.06 -1.17 -78.24
C ALA A 335 -26.03 -2.68 -78.66
N VAL A 336 -27.19 -3.17 -79.15
CA VAL A 336 -27.49 -4.08 -80.30
C VAL A 336 -26.47 -5.17 -80.76
N ARG A 337 -26.72 -6.44 -80.42
CA ARG A 337 -27.36 -7.52 -81.24
C ARG A 337 -27.77 -8.70 -80.31
N LEU A 338 -29.02 -9.21 -80.39
CA LEU A 338 -29.44 -10.52 -80.97
C LEU A 338 -28.66 -11.75 -80.45
N SER A 339 -29.28 -12.87 -79.98
CA SER A 339 -30.71 -13.22 -79.84
C SER A 339 -30.95 -14.44 -78.89
N LEU A 340 -32.22 -14.77 -78.63
CA LEU A 340 -32.76 -15.96 -77.92
C LEU A 340 -32.28 -17.33 -78.50
N PRO A 341 -32.48 -18.53 -77.86
CA PRO A 341 -33.68 -18.90 -77.04
C PRO A 341 -33.57 -19.91 -75.84
N SER A 342 -34.69 -19.95 -75.09
CA SER A 342 -35.41 -21.14 -74.55
C SER A 342 -34.81 -22.19 -73.58
N TYR A 343 -35.33 -22.14 -72.33
CA TYR A 343 -36.11 -23.20 -71.62
C TYR A 343 -35.50 -24.52 -71.07
N ILE A 344 -36.20 -25.00 -70.01
CA ILE A 344 -36.36 -26.38 -69.47
C ILE A 344 -35.42 -26.88 -68.34
N HIS A 345 -36.09 -27.29 -67.25
CA HIS A 345 -35.68 -28.01 -66.02
C HIS A 345 -35.49 -29.53 -66.26
N PRO A 346 -35.24 -30.44 -65.26
CA PRO A 346 -35.02 -30.28 -63.81
C PRO A 346 -33.83 -31.10 -63.22
N LYS A 347 -33.69 -31.03 -61.88
CA LYS A 347 -33.23 -32.07 -60.89
C LYS A 347 -32.45 -33.30 -61.39
N LEU A 348 -31.33 -33.63 -60.70
CA LEU A 348 -31.26 -34.75 -59.72
C LEU A 348 -29.92 -34.81 -58.96
N CYS A 349 -29.96 -35.32 -57.73
CA CYS A 349 -28.84 -35.92 -56.98
C CYS A 349 -28.97 -37.47 -57.11
N PRO A 350 -27.99 -38.31 -56.68
CA PRO A 350 -26.81 -38.01 -55.86
C PRO A 350 -25.48 -38.65 -56.36
N ASN A 351 -24.39 -38.36 -55.64
CA ASN A 351 -23.67 -39.34 -54.82
C ASN A 351 -22.80 -38.60 -53.78
#